data_AF-A0A7J8H3M9-F1
#
_entry.id   AF-A0A7J8H3M9-F1
#
_cell.length_a   1.000
_cell.length_b   1.000
_cell.length_c   1.000
_cell.angle_alpha   90.00
_cell.angle_beta   90.00
_cell.angle_gamma   90.00
#
_symmetry.space_group_name_H-M   'P 1'
#
loop_
_entity.id
_entity.type
_entity.pdbx_description
1 polymer ?
#
loop_
_entity_poly.entity_id
_entity_poly.type
_entity_poly.pdbx_seq_one_letter_code
_entity_poly.pdbx_strand_id
1 'polypeptide(L)'
;MGVVHQTQWFLGRKRLLFPLPLPPALPHRPVMMEAENFTIFIKNSIRFPLFNFEKGNLLPNLTAADIKTCRFHPVEAPFCPILRVGDVVKFAGQDFAKLASTGGVLGIKIGWVCDLDKAWDQCIPKYSFTRLDGVSEKSSVSPGYNFR
;
A
#
# COMPACT_ATOMS: atom_id res chain seq x y z
N MET A 1 24.67 -14.78 -19.94
CA MET A 1 25.56 -13.73 -19.38
C MET A 1 25.35 -12.47 -20.20
N GLY A 2 24.69 -11.47 -19.63
CA GLY A 2 24.42 -10.20 -20.31
C GLY A 2 24.55 -9.08 -19.30
N VAL A 3 25.64 -8.32 -19.41
CA VAL A 3 25.88 -7.12 -18.62
C VAL A 3 25.20 -5.96 -19.33
N VAL A 4 24.23 -5.33 -18.69
CA VAL A 4 23.68 -4.04 -19.15
C VAL A 4 24.45 -2.95 -18.42
N HIS A 5 25.39 -2.32 -19.10
CA HIS A 5 25.97 -1.05 -18.66
C HIS A 5 25.16 0.09 -19.28
N GLN A 6 24.37 0.78 -18.47
CA GLN A 6 23.88 2.11 -18.80
C GLN A 6 24.74 3.13 -18.05
N THR A 7 25.67 3.75 -18.77
CA THR A 7 26.34 4.98 -18.32
C THR A 7 25.75 6.12 -19.12
N GLN A 8 24.96 6.97 -18.47
CA GLN A 8 24.45 8.20 -19.06
C GLN A 8 25.14 9.39 -18.37
N TRP A 9 26.02 10.06 -19.11
CA TRP A 9 26.65 11.30 -18.68
C TRP A 9 25.75 12.47 -19.01
N PHE A 10 25.24 13.17 -18.00
CA PHE A 10 24.64 14.49 -18.17
C PHE A 10 25.64 15.56 -17.70
N LEU A 11 26.30 16.24 -18.65
CA LEU A 11 26.93 17.53 -18.38
C LEU A 11 25.85 18.61 -18.42
N GLY A 12 25.21 18.85 -17.28
CA GLY A 12 24.35 20.01 -17.06
C GLY A 12 24.99 20.96 -16.05
N ARG A 13 25.07 22.26 -16.34
CA ARG A 13 25.37 23.29 -15.33
C ARG A 13 24.27 23.24 -14.26
N LYS A 14 24.50 22.55 -13.14
CA LYS A 14 23.62 22.63 -11.97
C LYS A 14 23.78 24.01 -11.34
N ARG A 15 22.85 24.93 -11.60
CA ARG A 15 22.56 25.98 -10.63
C ARG A 15 21.98 25.27 -9.40
N LEU A 16 22.70 25.32 -8.29
CA LEU A 16 22.21 24.81 -7.02
C LEU A 16 21.05 25.70 -6.55
N LEU A 17 20.00 25.08 -6.04
CA LEU A 17 18.94 25.81 -5.37
C LEU A 17 19.51 26.30 -4.02
N PHE A 18 19.54 27.61 -3.82
CA PHE A 18 19.94 28.22 -2.56
C PHE A 18 18.71 28.79 -1.85
N PRO A 19 18.57 28.56 -0.53
CA PRO A 19 19.51 27.85 0.35
C PRO A 19 19.52 26.33 0.14
N LEU A 20 20.69 25.70 0.32
CA LEU A 20 20.80 24.24 0.32
C LEU A 20 19.96 23.67 1.49
N PRO A 21 19.31 22.49 1.31
CA PRO A 21 18.63 21.82 2.42
C PRO A 21 19.61 21.62 3.57
N LEU A 22 19.30 22.19 4.73
CA LEU A 22 20.12 22.03 5.92
C LEU A 22 20.26 20.55 6.27
N PRO A 23 21.44 20.09 6.70
CA PRO A 23 21.57 18.77 7.30
C PRO A 23 20.60 18.67 8.50
N PRO A 24 20.03 17.49 8.77
CA PRO A 24 19.02 17.33 9.81
C PRO A 24 19.56 17.83 11.15
N ALA A 25 18.96 18.90 11.67
CA ALA A 25 19.33 19.52 12.95
C ALA A 25 18.83 18.73 14.18
N LEU A 26 18.05 17.67 13.96
CA LEU A 26 17.50 16.80 15.00
C LEU A 26 17.72 15.32 14.62
N PRO A 27 18.21 14.48 15.56
CA PRO A 27 18.41 13.05 15.31
C PRO A 27 17.11 12.31 15.02
N HIS A 28 15.95 12.85 15.41
CA HIS A 28 14.62 12.34 15.10
C HIS A 28 13.74 13.45 14.54
N ARG A 29 13.38 13.34 13.26
CA ARG A 29 12.33 14.19 12.68
C ARG A 29 10.99 13.75 13.28
N PRO A 30 10.09 14.69 13.59
CA PRO A 30 8.76 14.32 14.07
C PRO A 30 8.05 13.47 13.01
N VAL A 31 7.48 12.36 13.45
CA VAL A 31 6.64 11.47 12.64
C VAL A 31 5.19 11.91 12.83
N MET A 32 4.41 11.92 11.74
CA MET A 32 2.98 12.23 11.79
C MET A 32 2.21 11.01 12.31
N MET A 33 2.04 10.91 13.63
CA MET A 33 1.40 9.78 14.28
C MET A 33 -0.09 9.66 13.93
N GLU A 34 -0.74 10.76 13.61
CA GLU A 34 -2.14 10.81 13.19
C GLU A 34 -2.39 10.01 11.90
N ALA A 35 -1.36 9.81 11.09
CA ALA A 35 -1.45 9.02 9.86
C ALA A 35 -1.78 7.55 10.13
N GLU A 36 -1.58 7.02 11.35
CA GLU A 36 -2.05 5.69 11.74
C GLU A 36 -3.59 5.59 11.66
N ASN A 37 -4.29 6.69 11.87
CA ASN A 37 -5.74 6.78 11.85
C ASN A 37 -6.33 7.19 10.49
N PHE A 38 -5.48 7.44 9.50
CA PHE A 38 -5.97 7.69 8.15
C PHE A 38 -6.64 6.45 7.58
N THR A 39 -7.53 6.70 6.62
CA THR A 39 -8.26 5.64 5.94
C THR A 39 -7.96 5.67 4.44
N ILE A 40 -7.88 4.48 3.86
CA ILE A 40 -7.67 4.25 2.44
C ILE A 40 -8.96 3.62 1.92
N PHE A 41 -9.63 4.31 1.00
CA PHE A 41 -10.75 3.74 0.26
C PHE A 41 -10.22 3.06 -1.00
N ILE A 42 -10.50 1.76 -1.15
CA ILE A 42 -10.08 0.99 -2.32
C ILE A 42 -11.31 0.61 -3.14
N LYS A 43 -11.40 1.14 -4.37
CA LYS A 43 -12.36 0.67 -5.38
C LYS A 43 -11.63 -0.22 -6.39
N ASN A 44 -11.91 -1.51 -6.36
CA ASN A 44 -11.35 -2.49 -7.27
C ASN A 44 -12.44 -3.12 -8.13
N SER A 45 -12.22 -3.15 -9.44
CA SER A 45 -13.05 -3.85 -10.41
C SER A 45 -12.19 -4.86 -11.16
N ILE A 46 -12.73 -6.04 -11.42
CA ILE A 46 -12.11 -7.11 -12.18
C ILE A 46 -13.01 -7.54 -13.33
N ARG A 47 -12.36 -8.01 -14.40
CA ARG A 47 -13.01 -8.66 -15.53
C ARG A 47 -12.24 -9.92 -15.89
N PHE A 48 -12.95 -11.03 -16.05
CA PHE A 48 -12.42 -12.26 -16.67
C PHE A 48 -12.92 -12.30 -18.13
N PRO A 49 -12.13 -11.84 -19.13
CA PRO A 49 -12.64 -11.57 -20.47
C PRO A 49 -13.14 -12.82 -21.20
N LEU A 50 -12.48 -13.97 -20.98
CA LEU A 50 -12.84 -15.25 -21.58
C LEU A 50 -14.26 -15.69 -21.22
N PHE A 51 -14.72 -15.34 -20.01
CA PHE A 51 -16.05 -15.70 -19.51
C PHE A 51 -17.04 -14.53 -19.56
N ASN A 52 -16.62 -13.38 -20.10
CA ASN A 52 -17.38 -12.12 -20.07
C ASN A 52 -17.93 -11.78 -18.67
N PHE A 53 -17.15 -12.09 -17.62
CA PHE A 53 -17.54 -11.89 -16.23
C PHE A 53 -16.92 -10.61 -15.68
N GLU A 54 -17.71 -9.80 -14.98
CA GLU A 54 -17.24 -8.60 -14.27
C GLU A 54 -17.73 -8.61 -12.83
N LYS A 55 -16.89 -8.14 -11.92
CA LYS A 55 -17.23 -7.96 -10.51
C LYS A 55 -16.34 -6.92 -9.85
N GLY A 56 -16.81 -6.31 -8.77
CA GLY A 56 -16.02 -5.38 -7.97
C GLY A 56 -16.05 -5.74 -6.49
N ASN A 57 -15.12 -5.16 -5.72
CA ASN A 57 -15.10 -5.33 -4.27
C ASN A 57 -16.24 -4.56 -3.57
N LEU A 58 -16.86 -3.60 -4.25
CA LEU A 58 -18.07 -2.93 -3.80
C LEU A 58 -19.26 -3.83 -4.08
N LEU A 59 -19.80 -4.46 -3.03
CA LEU A 59 -20.99 -5.28 -3.17
C LEU A 59 -22.20 -4.43 -3.57
N PRO A 60 -23.16 -4.97 -4.34
CA PRO A 60 -24.34 -4.23 -4.79
C PRO A 60 -25.22 -3.70 -3.65
N ASN A 61 -25.18 -4.36 -2.48
CA ASN A 61 -25.94 -4.00 -1.29
C ASN A 61 -25.21 -3.00 -0.37
N LEU A 62 -24.01 -2.55 -0.73
CA LEU A 62 -23.24 -1.60 0.07
C LEU A 62 -23.87 -0.21 -0.02
N THR A 63 -24.30 0.34 1.11
CA THR A 63 -24.95 1.66 1.16
C THR A 63 -23.96 2.78 1.49
N ALA A 64 -24.35 4.03 1.21
CA ALA A 64 -23.57 5.19 1.62
C ALA A 64 -23.44 5.33 3.14
N ALA A 65 -24.37 4.76 3.91
CA ALA A 65 -24.28 4.72 5.37
C ALA A 65 -23.18 3.73 5.81
N ASP A 66 -23.13 2.55 5.19
CA ASP A 66 -22.10 1.54 5.47
C ASP A 66 -20.70 2.08 5.17
N ILE A 67 -20.52 2.80 4.05
CA ILE A 67 -19.24 3.42 3.70
C ILE A 67 -18.80 4.46 4.74
N LYS A 68 -19.69 5.14 5.45
CA LYS A 68 -19.26 6.14 6.44
C LYS A 68 -18.68 5.49 7.69
N THR A 69 -19.23 4.35 8.11
CA THR A 69 -18.96 3.74 9.42
C THR A 69 -18.09 2.50 9.33
N CYS A 70 -18.16 1.72 8.25
CA CYS A 70 -17.47 0.45 8.16
C CYS A 70 -15.95 0.63 8.17
N ARG A 71 -15.26 -0.34 8.75
CA ARG A 71 -13.81 -0.50 8.65
C ARG A 71 -13.53 -1.94 8.28
N PHE A 72 -12.57 -2.14 7.37
CA PHE A 72 -12.17 -3.46 6.94
C PHE A 72 -11.60 -4.25 8.12
N HIS A 73 -12.11 -5.46 8.31
CA HIS A 73 -11.51 -6.45 9.19
C HIS A 73 -11.58 -7.82 8.51
N PRO A 74 -10.50 -8.62 8.49
CA PRO A 74 -10.45 -9.90 7.78
C PRO A 74 -11.55 -10.90 8.15
N VAL A 75 -12.08 -10.79 9.39
CA VAL A 75 -13.10 -11.70 9.92
C VAL A 75 -14.46 -11.03 10.07
N GLU A 76 -14.49 -9.81 10.63
CA GLU A 76 -15.75 -9.15 11.05
C GLU A 76 -16.41 -8.37 9.90
N ALA A 77 -15.60 -7.75 9.04
CA ALA A 77 -16.07 -6.90 7.96
C ALA A 77 -15.18 -7.05 6.70
N PRO A 78 -15.10 -8.27 6.11
CA PRO A 78 -14.16 -8.59 5.04
C PRO A 78 -14.48 -7.88 3.71
N PHE A 79 -15.69 -7.34 3.57
CA PHE A 79 -16.17 -6.64 2.36
C PHE A 79 -16.15 -5.11 2.48
N CYS A 80 -15.75 -4.55 3.62
CA CYS A 80 -15.67 -3.09 3.74
C CYS A 80 -14.47 -2.57 2.93
N PRO A 81 -14.67 -1.58 2.02
CA PRO A 81 -13.61 -1.04 1.16
C PRO A 81 -12.73 0.02 1.84
N ILE A 82 -12.96 0.31 3.13
CA ILE A 82 -12.24 1.33 3.88
C ILE A 82 -11.28 0.67 4.86
N LEU A 83 -9.98 0.84 4.60
CA LEU A 83 -8.91 0.27 5.40
C LEU A 83 -8.25 1.36 6.20
N ARG A 84 -8.11 1.17 7.52
CA ARG A 84 -7.31 2.07 8.35
C ARG A 84 -5.82 1.78 8.13
N VAL A 85 -5.00 2.81 8.00
CA VAL A 85 -3.56 2.68 7.73
C VAL A 85 -2.87 1.85 8.81
N GLY A 86 -3.14 2.12 10.09
CA GLY A 86 -2.60 1.33 11.20
C GLY A 86 -2.94 -0.15 11.13
N ASP A 87 -4.17 -0.50 10.70
CA ASP A 87 -4.59 -1.88 10.58
C ASP A 87 -3.87 -2.57 9.41
N VAL A 88 -3.69 -1.87 8.28
CA VAL A 88 -2.88 -2.37 7.15
C VAL A 88 -1.44 -2.67 7.58
N VAL A 89 -0.83 -1.78 8.37
CA VAL A 89 0.53 -1.95 8.90
C VAL A 89 0.59 -3.15 9.85
N LYS A 90 -0.39 -3.28 10.75
CA LYS A 90 -0.48 -4.41 11.69
C LYS A 90 -0.69 -5.74 10.97
N PHE A 91 -1.59 -5.81 9.99
CA PHE A 91 -1.82 -7.03 9.21
C PHE A 91 -0.60 -7.43 8.36
N ALA A 92 0.26 -6.48 8.00
CA ALA A 92 1.55 -6.75 7.37
C ALA A 92 2.65 -7.18 8.38
N GLY A 93 2.34 -7.27 9.68
CA GLY A 93 3.28 -7.66 10.72
C GLY A 93 4.32 -6.59 11.05
N GLN A 94 4.00 -5.30 10.83
CA GLN A 94 4.92 -4.18 11.02
C GLN A 94 4.48 -3.29 12.20
N ASP A 95 5.44 -2.55 12.77
CA ASP A 95 5.17 -1.50 13.75
C ASP A 95 5.06 -0.14 13.06
N PHE A 96 3.99 0.61 13.35
CA PHE A 96 3.72 1.88 12.67
C PHE A 96 4.76 2.95 12.99
N ALA A 97 5.14 3.12 14.26
CA ALA A 97 6.10 4.16 14.65
C ALA A 97 7.47 3.93 13.99
N LYS A 98 7.94 2.67 14.00
CA LYS A 98 9.17 2.27 13.32
C LYS A 98 9.06 2.49 11.82
N LEU A 99 8.02 1.98 11.17
CA LEU A 99 7.85 2.10 9.72
C LEU A 99 7.72 3.56 9.26
N ALA A 100 7.04 4.41 10.04
CA ALA A 100 6.85 5.81 9.71
C ALA A 100 8.10 6.66 9.94
N SER A 101 9.02 6.24 10.82
CA SER A 101 10.33 6.88 11.01
C SER A 101 11.33 6.56 9.90
N THR A 102 11.38 5.31 9.42
CA THR A 102 12.30 4.89 8.35
C THR A 102 11.71 5.07 6.95
N GLY A 103 10.40 5.14 6.86
CA GLY A 103 9.65 4.86 5.64
C GLY A 103 9.67 3.37 5.28
N GLY A 104 8.83 2.98 4.33
CA GLY A 104 8.81 1.63 3.77
C GLY A 104 7.70 1.47 2.73
N VAL A 105 7.54 0.24 2.21
CA VAL A 105 6.59 -0.07 1.14
C VAL A 105 5.70 -1.23 1.57
N LEU A 106 4.41 -0.95 1.73
CA LEU A 106 3.40 -1.97 2.03
C LEU A 106 2.64 -2.37 0.76
N GLY A 107 2.36 -3.66 0.63
CA GLY A 107 1.55 -4.23 -0.42
C GLY A 107 0.19 -4.70 0.12
N ILE A 108 -0.88 -4.21 -0.51
CA ILE A 108 -2.25 -4.70 -0.30
C ILE A 108 -2.60 -5.57 -1.50
N LYS A 109 -2.69 -6.89 -1.31
CA LYS A 109 -3.00 -7.84 -2.37
C LYS A 109 -4.48 -8.19 -2.30
N ILE A 110 -5.18 -8.07 -3.44
CA ILE A 110 -6.60 -8.42 -3.59
C ILE A 110 -6.68 -9.60 -4.56
N GLY A 111 -6.89 -10.80 -4.01
CA GLY A 111 -7.00 -12.03 -4.79
C GLY A 111 -8.45 -12.35 -5.15
N TRP A 112 -8.69 -12.66 -6.43
CA TRP A 112 -9.97 -13.13 -6.95
C TRP A 112 -9.78 -14.54 -7.51
N VAL A 113 -9.96 -15.54 -6.64
CA VAL A 113 -9.91 -16.95 -7.02
C VAL A 113 -11.35 -17.45 -7.06
N CYS A 114 -11.91 -17.49 -8.27
CA CYS A 114 -13.32 -17.75 -8.49
C CYS A 114 -13.52 -19.01 -9.32
N ASP A 115 -14.40 -19.87 -8.85
CA ASP A 115 -14.96 -20.98 -9.61
C ASP A 115 -16.25 -20.48 -10.27
N LEU A 116 -16.19 -20.23 -11.59
CA LEU A 116 -17.29 -19.60 -12.34
C LEU A 116 -18.42 -20.58 -12.70
N ASP A 117 -18.25 -21.87 -12.39
CA ASP A 117 -19.33 -22.85 -12.46
C ASP A 117 -20.29 -22.70 -11.26
N LYS A 118 -19.84 -22.00 -10.21
CA LYS A 118 -20.63 -21.69 -9.01
C LYS A 118 -21.34 -20.34 -9.12
N ALA A 119 -22.16 -20.06 -8.12
CA ALA A 119 -22.93 -18.83 -8.05
C ALA A 119 -22.03 -17.58 -8.04
N TRP A 120 -22.50 -16.53 -8.72
CA TRP A 120 -21.78 -15.27 -8.90
C TRP A 120 -21.34 -14.63 -7.58
N ASP A 121 -22.11 -14.81 -6.51
CA ASP A 121 -21.85 -14.30 -5.17
C ASP A 121 -20.66 -14.97 -4.47
N GLN A 122 -20.33 -16.22 -4.81
CA GLN A 122 -19.18 -16.95 -4.25
C GLN A 122 -17.83 -16.44 -4.74
N CYS A 123 -17.80 -15.73 -5.86
CA CYS A 123 -16.59 -15.07 -6.35
C CYS A 123 -16.30 -13.82 -5.49
N ILE A 124 -15.49 -13.94 -4.45
CA ILE A 124 -15.23 -12.86 -3.48
C ILE A 124 -13.76 -12.46 -3.42
N PRO A 125 -13.45 -11.17 -3.13
CA PRO A 125 -12.07 -10.73 -2.96
C PRO A 125 -11.50 -11.27 -1.64
N LYS A 126 -10.24 -11.67 -1.66
CA LYS A 126 -9.45 -11.98 -0.46
C LYS A 126 -8.30 -10.99 -0.32
N TYR A 127 -8.24 -10.28 0.80
CA TYR A 127 -7.18 -9.32 1.09
C TYR A 127 -6.03 -10.00 1.83
N SER A 128 -4.80 -9.66 1.47
CA SER A 128 -3.60 -9.97 2.26
C SER A 128 -2.64 -8.80 2.25
N PHE A 129 -1.87 -8.69 3.32
CA PHE A 129 -1.02 -7.54 3.61
C PHE A 129 0.40 -8.01 3.83
N THR A 130 1.37 -7.30 3.24
CA THR A 130 2.78 -7.64 3.38
C THR A 130 3.63 -6.40 3.24
N ARG A 131 4.81 -6.42 3.86
CA ARG A 131 5.87 -5.48 3.49
C ARG A 131 6.56 -5.97 2.21
N LEU A 132 6.86 -5.05 1.29
CA LEU A 132 7.47 -5.35 -0.01
C LEU A 132 8.98 -5.04 -0.03
N ASP A 133 9.45 -4.10 0.78
CA ASP A 133 10.85 -3.70 0.93
C ASP A 133 11.59 -4.55 1.98
N GLY A 134 11.41 -5.88 1.97
CA GLY A 134 11.99 -6.77 2.98
C GLY A 134 13.54 -6.82 2.97
N VAL A 135 14.17 -6.38 1.89
CA VAL A 135 15.64 -6.21 1.82
C VAL A 135 16.08 -4.99 2.62
N SER A 136 15.26 -3.93 2.66
CA SER A 136 15.54 -2.70 3.40
C SER A 136 15.55 -2.94 4.90
N GLU A 137 14.71 -3.84 5.41
CA GLU A 137 14.77 -4.25 6.84
C GLU A 137 16.12 -4.85 7.24
N LYS A 138 16.81 -5.49 6.29
CA LYS A 138 18.08 -6.20 6.51
C LYS A 138 19.29 -5.34 6.17
N SER A 139 19.10 -4.12 5.66
CA SER A 139 20.15 -3.24 5.18
C SER A 139 20.33 -2.03 6.09
N SER A 140 21.57 -1.79 6.53
CA SER A 140 21.94 -0.56 7.24
C SER A 140 22.13 0.64 6.30
N VAL A 141 22.30 0.39 5.00
CA VAL A 141 22.58 1.41 3.98
C VAL A 141 21.30 2.06 3.46
N SER A 142 20.20 1.28 3.38
CA SER A 142 18.90 1.74 2.91
C SER A 142 17.79 1.10 3.75
N PRO A 143 17.50 1.65 4.94
CA PRO A 143 16.62 0.99 5.92
C PRO A 143 15.11 1.15 5.62
N GLY A 144 14.73 1.95 4.62
CA GLY A 144 13.34 2.28 4.33
C GLY A 144 13.17 3.05 3.02
N TYR A 145 12.19 3.96 2.96
CA TYR A 145 11.80 4.67 1.74
C TYR A 145 11.68 6.19 1.97
N ASN A 146 12.34 6.99 1.12
CA ASN A 146 12.24 8.45 1.11
C ASN A 146 12.48 9.02 -0.30
N PHE A 147 12.02 10.25 -0.55
CA PHE A 147 12.23 10.99 -1.80
C PHE A 147 12.45 12.49 -1.50
N ARG A 148 13.00 13.24 -2.46
CA ARG A 148 13.26 14.68 -2.38
C ARG A 148 12.77 15.40 -3.63
#